data_AF-A0A077Q0F5-F1
#
_entry.id   AF-A0A077Q0F5-F1
#
_cell.length_a   1.000
_cell.length_b   1.000
_cell.length_c   1.000
_cell.angle_alpha   90.00
_cell.angle_beta   90.00
_cell.angle_gamma   90.00
#
_symmetry.space_group_name_H-M   'P 1'
#
loop_
_entity.id
_entity.type
_entity.pdbx_description
1 polymer ?
#
loop_
_entity_poly.entity_id
_entity_poly.type
_entity_poly.pdbx_seq_one_letter_code
_entity_poly.pdbx_strand_id
1 'polypeptide(L)'
;MFFAVGLAESLGYTNPSKALKDHCKHLIKLNYNESLELGLGENLRGVILAGQSDMFRLVMRSNLPSAERFQDWVFESVLPSIMETGSYSIK
;
A
#
# COMPACT_ATOMS: atom_id res chain seq x y z
N MET A 1 -2.75 3.70 7.78
CA MET A 1 -2.42 2.27 8.00
C MET A 1 -3.48 1.44 7.30
N PHE A 2 -3.12 0.40 6.57
CA PHE A 2 -4.06 -0.41 5.78
C PHE A 2 -3.95 -1.89 6.12
N PHE A 3 -5.05 -2.65 6.02
CA PHE A 3 -4.97 -4.11 6.00
C PHE A 3 -4.28 -4.55 4.71
N ALA A 4 -3.10 -5.15 4.83
CA ALA A 4 -2.20 -5.37 3.71
C ALA A 4 -2.79 -6.30 2.64
N VAL A 5 -3.50 -7.35 3.08
CA VAL A 5 -4.15 -8.32 2.18
C VAL A 5 -5.26 -7.64 1.37
N GLY A 6 -6.20 -6.96 2.04
CA GLY A 6 -7.28 -6.25 1.36
C GLY A 6 -6.79 -5.13 0.45
N LEU A 7 -5.70 -4.45 0.83
CA LEU A 7 -5.04 -3.47 -0.02
C LEU A 7 -4.46 -4.10 -1.30
N ALA A 8 -3.81 -5.25 -1.20
CA ALA A 8 -3.28 -5.93 -2.38
C ALA A 8 -4.42 -6.46 -3.28
N GLU A 9 -5.50 -6.98 -2.69
CA GLU A 9 -6.70 -7.41 -3.44
C GLU A 9 -7.34 -6.24 -4.20
N SER A 10 -7.51 -5.09 -3.55
CA SER A 10 -8.10 -3.90 -4.19
C SER A 10 -7.21 -3.32 -5.30
N LEU A 11 -5.90 -3.63 -5.28
CA LEU A 11 -4.94 -3.29 -6.32
C LEU A 11 -4.83 -4.36 -7.42
N GLY A 12 -5.71 -5.37 -7.41
CA GLY A 12 -5.80 -6.37 -8.46
C GLY A 12 -4.76 -7.49 -8.39
N TYR A 13 -4.06 -7.64 -7.26
CA TYR A 13 -3.14 -8.76 -7.07
C TYR A 13 -3.91 -10.06 -6.83
N THR A 14 -3.75 -11.02 -7.75
CA THR A 14 -4.39 -12.35 -7.66
C THR A 14 -3.84 -13.21 -6.52
N ASN A 15 -2.59 -12.97 -6.11
CA ASN A 15 -1.97 -13.59 -4.95
C ASN A 15 -1.43 -12.52 -3.99
N PRO A 16 -2.28 -12.01 -3.07
CA PRO A 16 -1.91 -10.98 -2.10
C PRO A 16 -0.68 -11.36 -1.28
N SER A 17 -0.61 -12.59 -0.75
CA SER A 17 0.51 -13.02 0.09
C SER A 17 1.85 -12.97 -0.65
N LYS A 18 1.87 -13.36 -1.93
CA LYS A 18 3.07 -13.24 -2.78
C LYS A 18 3.41 -11.78 -3.05
N ALA A 19 2.43 -10.96 -3.45
CA ALA A 19 2.65 -9.55 -3.74
C ALA A 19 3.23 -8.80 -2.52
N LEU A 20 2.68 -9.05 -1.34
CA LEU A 20 3.17 -8.49 -0.08
C LEU A 20 4.62 -8.90 0.22
N LYS A 21 4.97 -10.17 -0.01
CA LYS A 21 6.34 -10.67 0.18
C LYS A 21 7.32 -10.07 -0.83
N ASP A 22 6.91 -9.94 -2.08
CA ASP A 22 7.78 -9.53 -3.18
C ASP A 22 7.99 -8.01 -3.24
N HIS A 23 7.04 -7.21 -2.71
CA HIS A 23 7.03 -5.76 -2.95
C HIS A 23 7.08 -4.92 -1.68
N CYS A 24 6.62 -5.42 -0.54
CA CYS A 24 6.59 -4.66 0.70
C CYS A 24 7.84 -4.92 1.55
N LYS A 25 8.30 -3.89 2.27
CA LYS A 25 9.52 -3.94 3.09
C LYS A 25 9.27 -3.75 4.58
N HIS A 26 8.21 -3.03 4.95
CA HIS A 26 7.95 -2.60 6.33
C HIS A 26 6.55 -3.03 6.79
N LEU A 27 6.15 -4.25 6.39
CA LEU A 27 4.90 -4.84 6.84
C LEU A 27 4.92 -5.04 8.36
N ILE A 28 3.84 -4.62 9.00
CA ILE A 28 3.64 -4.82 10.43
C ILE A 28 2.80 -6.08 10.57
N LYS A 29 3.39 -7.10 11.20
CA LYS A 29 2.75 -8.39 11.44
C LYS A 29 2.36 -8.46 12.91
N LEU A 30 1.06 -8.54 13.15
CA LEU A 30 0.50 -8.69 14.48
C LEU A 30 0.04 -10.14 14.65
N ASN A 31 0.36 -10.74 15.78
CA ASN A 31 -0.20 -12.02 16.17
C ASN A 31 -1.67 -11.87 16.64
N TYR A 32 -2.32 -12.98 16.98
CA TYR A 32 -3.73 -12.98 17.41
C TYR A 32 -3.98 -12.07 18.63
N ASN A 33 -3.17 -12.18 19.68
CA ASN A 33 -3.37 -11.41 20.91
C ASN A 33 -3.17 -9.90 20.66
N GLU A 34 -2.12 -9.53 19.92
CA GLU A 34 -1.85 -8.13 19.53
C GLU A 34 -2.99 -7.56 18.68
N SER A 35 -3.54 -8.36 17.76
CA SER A 35 -4.65 -7.95 16.90
C SER A 35 -5.93 -7.75 17.71
N LEU A 36 -6.19 -8.61 18.69
CA LEU A 36 -7.36 -8.53 19.57
C LEU A 36 -7.29 -7.32 20.49
N GLU A 37 -6.13 -7.09 21.12
CA GLU A 37 -5.90 -5.94 22.00
C GLU A 37 -6.10 -4.60 21.27
N LEU A 38 -5.68 -4.53 20.00
CA LEU A 38 -5.85 -3.35 19.16
C LEU A 38 -7.23 -3.26 18.48
N GLY A 39 -8.14 -4.20 18.73
CA GLY A 39 -9.49 -4.21 18.15
C GLY A 39 -9.51 -4.39 16.62
N LEU A 40 -8.48 -5.03 16.06
CA LEU A 40 -8.31 -5.22 14.61
C LEU A 40 -8.95 -6.51 14.07
N GLY A 41 -9.63 -7.27 14.94
CA GLY A 41 -10.41 -8.45 14.61
C GLY A 41 -9.86 -9.75 15.19
N GLU A 42 -10.66 -10.81 15.09
CA GLU A 42 -10.42 -12.12 15.74
C GLU A 42 -9.75 -13.14 14.80
N ASN A 43 -8.90 -12.68 13.88
CA ASN A 43 -8.22 -13.60 12.98
C ASN A 43 -7.15 -14.40 13.74
N LEU A 44 -7.37 -15.71 13.89
CA LEU A 44 -6.44 -16.62 14.59
C LEU A 44 -5.01 -16.62 13.99
N ARG A 45 -4.86 -16.24 12.72
CA ARG A 45 -3.55 -16.12 12.05
C ARG A 45 -2.89 -14.75 12.27
N GLY A 46 -3.53 -13.86 13.02
CA GLY A 46 -3.12 -12.47 13.17
C GLY A 46 -3.47 -11.59 11.97
N VAL A 47 -2.93 -10.38 11.96
CA VAL A 47 -3.20 -9.35 10.95
C VAL A 47 -1.89 -8.82 10.38
N ILE A 48 -1.88 -8.56 9.07
CA ILE A 48 -0.78 -7.89 8.39
C ILE A 48 -1.24 -6.49 7.99
N LEU A 49 -0.49 -5.48 8.40
CA LEU A 49 -0.74 -4.08 8.12
C LEU A 49 0.36 -3.49 7.25
N ALA A 50 -0.04 -2.59 6.34
CA ALA A 50 0.84 -1.84 5.48
C ALA A 50 0.79 -0.35 5.82
N GLY A 51 1.97 0.26 5.95
CA GLY A 51 2.11 1.71 6.00
C GLY A 51 2.05 2.35 4.60
N GLN A 52 2.10 3.68 4.56
CA GLN A 52 2.01 4.45 3.32
C GLN A 52 3.13 4.09 2.32
N SER A 53 4.35 3.85 2.79
CA SER A 53 5.46 3.48 1.90
C SER A 53 5.23 2.16 1.17
N ASP A 54 4.63 1.17 1.84
CA ASP A 54 4.31 -0.13 1.23
C ASP A 54 3.05 -0.07 0.38
N MET A 55 2.07 0.76 0.75
CA MET A 55 0.95 1.08 -0.12
C MET A 55 1.44 1.62 -1.47
N PHE A 56 2.31 2.63 -1.48
CA PHE A 56 2.86 3.14 -2.73
C PHE A 56 3.66 2.07 -3.49
N ARG A 57 4.43 1.20 -2.82
CA ARG A 57 5.15 0.11 -3.51
C ARG A 57 4.22 -0.85 -4.25
N LEU A 58 3.04 -1.13 -3.70
CA LEU A 58 2.00 -1.93 -4.34
C LEU A 58 1.31 -1.16 -5.47
N VAL A 59 0.91 0.09 -5.23
CA VAL A 59 0.25 0.93 -6.25
C VAL A 59 1.12 1.09 -7.49
N MET A 60 2.43 1.33 -7.30
CA MET A 60 3.40 1.51 -8.40
C MET A 60 3.70 0.22 -9.19
N ARG A 61 3.11 -0.92 -8.82
CA ARG A 61 3.27 -2.22 -9.49
C ARG A 61 1.93 -2.84 -9.89
N SER A 62 0.83 -2.14 -9.66
CA SER A 62 -0.49 -2.57 -10.08
C SER A 62 -0.72 -2.18 -11.53
N ASN A 63 -1.35 -3.07 -12.28
CA ASN A 63 -1.77 -2.85 -13.68
C ASN A 63 -3.26 -2.48 -13.78
N LEU A 64 -3.89 -2.10 -12.66
CA LEU A 64 -5.25 -1.57 -12.74
C LEU A 64 -5.23 -0.20 -13.41
N PRO A 65 -6.18 0.12 -14.31
CA PRO A 65 -6.22 1.43 -14.96
C PRO A 65 -6.27 2.61 -13.98
N SER A 66 -6.84 2.42 -12.78
CA SER A 66 -6.82 3.43 -11.72
C SER A 66 -5.44 3.63 -11.09
N ALA A 67 -4.66 2.56 -10.96
CA ALA A 67 -3.29 2.63 -10.46
C ALA A 67 -2.36 3.25 -11.50
N GLU A 68 -2.51 2.89 -12.78
CA GLU A 68 -1.77 3.51 -13.89
C GLU A 68 -2.01 5.03 -13.95
N ARG A 69 -3.27 5.48 -13.90
CA ARG A 69 -3.56 6.93 -13.85
C ARG A 69 -2.90 7.64 -12.66
N PHE A 70 -2.83 6.97 -11.51
CA PHE A 70 -2.14 7.50 -10.35
C PHE A 70 -0.62 7.55 -10.57
N GLN A 71 -0.04 6.51 -11.17
CA GLN A 71 1.37 6.48 -11.53
C GLN A 71 1.70 7.62 -12.50
N ASP A 72 0.95 7.76 -13.59
CA ASP A 72 1.12 8.83 -14.59
C ASP A 72 1.05 10.20 -13.92
N TRP A 73 0.02 10.45 -13.11
CA TRP A 73 -0.09 11.70 -12.37
C TRP A 73 1.10 11.96 -11.44
N VAL A 74 1.61 10.94 -10.75
CA VAL A 74 2.78 11.08 -9.88
C VAL A 74 4.04 11.37 -10.69
N PHE A 75 4.29 10.65 -11.78
CA PHE A 75 5.54 10.74 -12.54
C PHE A 75 5.58 11.92 -13.51
N GLU A 76 4.43 12.36 -14.02
CA GLU A 76 4.35 13.44 -15.02
C GLU A 76 4.00 14.78 -14.40
N SER A 77 3.35 14.81 -13.23
CA SER A 77 2.93 16.07 -12.58
C SER A 77 3.59 16.27 -11.22
N VAL A 78 3.42 15.32 -10.29
CA VAL A 78 3.82 15.52 -8.89
C VAL A 78 5.33 15.59 -8.73
N LEU A 79 6.05 14.55 -9.16
CA LEU A 79 7.50 14.45 -8.98
C LEU A 79 8.25 15.52 -9.78
N PRO A 80 7.92 15.80 -11.06
CA PRO A 80 8.54 16.90 -11.79
C PRO A 80 8.38 18.25 -11.08
N SER A 81 7.17 18.59 -10.61
CA SER A 81 6.92 19.83 -9.88
C SER A 81 7.77 19.93 -8.60
N ILE A 82 7.89 18.84 -7.83
CA ILE A 82 8.71 18.82 -6.62
C ILE A 82 10.20 19.01 -6.97
N MET A 83 10.68 18.37 -8.04
CA MET A 83 12.07 18.47 -8.46
C MET A 83 12.43 19.87 -8.98
N GLU A 84 11.52 20.54 -9.67
CA GLU A 84 11.74 21.87 -10.24
C GLU A 84 11.56 22.99 -9.21
N THR A 85 10.51 22.90 -8.39
CA THR A 85 10.07 24.01 -7.53
C THR A 85 10.28 23.75 -6.04
N GLY A 86 10.69 22.54 -5.66
CA GLY A 86 10.79 22.10 -4.27
C GLY A 86 9.45 21.81 -3.60
N SER A 87 8.32 21.93 -4.32
CA SER A 87 6.99 21.69 -3.75
C SER A 87 5.98 21.20 -4.80
N TYR A 88 4.88 20.61 -4.31
CA TYR A 88 3.69 20.33 -5.09
C TYR A 88 2.49 20.66 -4.23
N SER A 89 1.54 21.43 -4.78
CA SER A 89 0.34 21.86 -4.08
C SER A 89 -0.87 21.51 -4.91
N ILE A 90 -1.84 20.86 -4.28
CA ILE A 90 -3.16 20.59 -4.85
C ILE A 90 -4.07 21.68 -4.29
N LYS A 91 -4.77 22.39 -5.17
CA LYS A 91 -5.79 23.37 -4.78
C LYS A 91 -7.04 22.69 -4.23
#